data_AF-K1RGU8-F1
#
_entry.id   AF-K1RGU8-F1
#
_cell.length_a   1.000
_cell.length_b   1.000
_cell.length_c   1.000
_cell.angle_alpha   90.00
_cell.angle_beta   90.00
_cell.angle_gamma   90.00
#
_symmetry.space_group_name_H-M   'P 1'
#
loop_
_entity.id
_entity.type
_entity.pdbx_description
1 polymer ?
#
loop_
_entity_poly.entity_id
_entity_poly.type
_entity_poly.pdbx_seq_one_letter_code
_entity_poly.pdbx_strand_id
1 'polypeptide(L)'
;MFLFAHPEAVIGKPEVYKFLQSQSTYMYVAVDEAHCILDWGHEFRPIFRDIKQLRAVRPDARFLALSGTVSINGISDITKFLGMENPQIIKTSPLRSNISLIVLPRPGRKVSTHASYDYVFENIFGDLKKRKENYPVTLIYCVGINWVGYGYEVEYM
;
A
#
# COMPACT_ATOMS: atom_id res chain seq x y z
N MET A 1 -10.48 4.63 22.22
CA MET A 1 -10.05 3.23 21.99
C MET A 1 -9.91 3.04 20.49
N PHE A 2 -8.85 2.36 20.05
CA PHE A 2 -8.67 1.97 18.65
C PHE A 2 -8.78 0.45 18.55
N LEU A 3 -9.54 -0.03 17.57
CA LEU A 3 -9.67 -1.45 17.23
C LEU A 3 -9.16 -1.63 15.79
N PHE A 4 -8.13 -2.44 15.62
CA PHE A 4 -7.60 -2.80 14.31
C PHE A 4 -7.99 -4.24 14.01
N ALA A 5 -8.60 -4.46 12.86
CA ALA A 5 -9.04 -5.78 12.45
C ALA A 5 -9.16 -5.86 10.92
N HIS A 6 -8.95 -7.06 10.38
CA HIS A 6 -9.39 -7.37 9.03
C HIS A 6 -10.92 -7.41 8.97
N PRO A 7 -11.57 -7.06 7.84
CA PRO A 7 -13.02 -7.10 7.72
C PRO A 7 -13.63 -8.47 8.08
N GLU A 8 -12.95 -9.58 7.76
CA GLU A 8 -13.35 -10.96 8.06
C GLU A 8 -13.54 -11.24 9.56
N ALA A 9 -12.84 -10.50 10.41
CA ALA A 9 -12.92 -10.63 11.86
C ALA A 9 -14.05 -9.80 12.48
N VAL A 10 -14.68 -8.90 11.71
CA VAL A 10 -15.70 -7.96 12.19
C VAL A 10 -17.04 -8.23 11.52
N ILE A 11 -17.04 -8.35 10.20
CA ILE A 11 -18.24 -8.45 9.39
C ILE A 11 -18.88 -9.82 9.58
N GLY A 12 -20.20 -9.80 9.84
CA GLY A 12 -21.00 -10.99 10.09
C GLY A 12 -20.75 -11.66 11.44
N LYS A 13 -20.09 -10.99 12.39
CA LYS A 13 -19.81 -11.50 13.75
C LYS A 13 -20.79 -10.92 14.78
N PRO A 14 -21.84 -11.67 15.21
CA PRO A 14 -22.88 -11.13 16.08
C PRO A 14 -22.36 -10.61 17.43
N GLU A 15 -21.36 -11.27 18.00
CA GLU A 15 -20.68 -10.88 19.23
C GLU A 15 -19.97 -9.52 19.09
N VAL A 16 -19.32 -9.29 17.95
CA VAL A 16 -18.66 -8.00 17.66
C VAL A 16 -19.71 -6.92 17.46
N TYR A 17 -20.80 -7.21 16.75
CA TYR A 17 -21.89 -6.24 16.54
C TYR A 17 -22.55 -5.85 17.86
N LYS A 18 -22.83 -6.80 18.76
CA LYS A 18 -23.34 -6.53 20.10
C LYS A 18 -22.38 -5.66 20.92
N PHE A 19 -21.08 -5.95 20.84
CA PHE A 19 -20.06 -5.14 21.49
C PHE A 19 -20.03 -3.70 20.94
N LEU A 20 -20.08 -3.52 19.62
CA LEU A 20 -20.10 -2.20 19.00
C LEU A 20 -21.35 -1.40 19.38
N GLN A 21 -22.51 -2.07 19.46
CA GLN A 21 -23.78 -1.47 19.87
C GLN A 21 -23.81 -1.06 21.35
N SER A 22 -23.10 -1.77 22.22
CA SER A 22 -23.06 -1.43 23.66
C SER A 22 -22.18 -0.22 23.97
N GLN A 23 -21.39 0.27 23.01
CA GLN A 23 -20.55 1.44 23.21
C GLN A 23 -21.37 2.74 23.14
N SER A 24 -21.21 3.61 24.14
CA SER A 24 -21.89 4.91 24.22
C SER A 24 -21.18 6.05 23.48
N THR A 25 -19.98 5.79 22.95
CA THR A 25 -19.16 6.81 22.28
C THR A 25 -19.35 6.76 20.76
N TYR A 26 -19.12 7.89 20.09
CA TYR A 26 -19.17 7.98 18.63
C TYR A 26 -18.23 6.97 17.96
N MET A 27 -18.73 6.31 16.92
CA MET A 27 -17.95 5.36 16.14
C MET A 27 -17.35 6.02 14.90
N TYR A 28 -16.06 5.80 14.69
CA TYR A 28 -15.34 6.14 13.47
C TYR A 28 -14.81 4.87 12.82
N VAL A 29 -15.05 4.71 11.53
CA VAL A 29 -14.60 3.57 10.73
C VAL A 29 -13.58 4.09 9.72
N ALA A 30 -12.32 3.74 9.92
CA ALA A 30 -11.27 3.96 8.93
C ALA A 30 -11.09 2.68 8.11
N VAL A 31 -11.33 2.77 6.80
CA VAL A 31 -11.09 1.71 5.84
C VAL A 31 -9.79 2.02 5.13
N ASP A 32 -8.72 1.35 5.56
CA ASP A 32 -7.43 1.41 4.88
C ASP A 32 -7.44 0.52 3.63
N GLU A 33 -6.63 0.87 2.63
CA GLU A 33 -6.60 0.22 1.31
C GLU A 33 -8.00 0.03 0.70
N ALA A 34 -8.83 1.06 0.76
CA ALA A 34 -10.21 1.04 0.29
C ALA A 34 -10.36 0.66 -1.20
N HIS A 35 -9.27 0.72 -1.99
CA HIS A 35 -9.25 0.23 -3.36
C HIS A 35 -9.54 -1.28 -3.47
N CYS A 36 -9.36 -2.07 -2.39
CA CYS A 36 -9.70 -3.50 -2.34
C CYS A 36 -11.20 -3.78 -2.61
N ILE A 37 -12.06 -2.77 -2.53
CA ILE A 37 -13.50 -2.84 -2.86
C ILE A 37 -13.76 -3.07 -4.36
N LEU A 38 -12.85 -2.62 -5.21
CA LEU A 38 -13.06 -2.51 -6.65
C LEU A 38 -12.78 -3.87 -7.33
N ASP A 39 -13.65 -4.30 -8.26
CA ASP A 39 -13.63 -5.64 -8.91
C ASP A 39 -12.48 -5.85 -9.92
N TRP A 40 -11.31 -5.26 -9.69
CA TRP A 40 -10.17 -5.28 -10.61
C TRP A 40 -8.85 -5.44 -9.86
N GLY A 41 -7.99 -6.34 -10.36
CA GLY A 41 -6.65 -6.58 -9.81
C GLY A 41 -6.56 -7.72 -8.79
N HIS A 42 -5.33 -8.04 -8.39
CA HIS A 42 -5.01 -9.09 -7.40
C HIS A 42 -5.41 -8.72 -5.97
N GLU A 43 -5.74 -7.44 -5.72
CA GLU A 43 -6.03 -6.88 -4.40
C GLU A 43 -7.53 -6.81 -4.11
N PHE A 44 -8.39 -7.22 -5.05
CA PHE A 44 -9.83 -7.28 -4.84
C PHE A 44 -10.18 -8.22 -3.67
N ARG A 45 -10.92 -7.70 -2.69
CA ARG A 45 -11.42 -8.42 -1.52
C ARG A 45 -12.91 -8.16 -1.36
N PRO A 46 -13.79 -9.07 -1.83
CA PRO A 46 -15.25 -8.87 -1.85
C PRO A 46 -15.84 -8.39 -0.52
N ILE A 47 -15.32 -8.91 0.60
CA ILE A 47 -15.81 -8.57 1.94
C ILE A 47 -15.67 -7.09 2.30
N PHE A 48 -14.77 -6.34 1.64
CA PHE A 48 -14.69 -4.90 1.87
C PHE A 48 -15.99 -4.17 1.50
N ARG A 49 -16.79 -4.70 0.58
CA ARG A 49 -18.11 -4.16 0.22
C ARG A 49 -19.13 -4.30 1.34
N ASP A 50 -18.92 -5.27 2.22
CA ASP A 50 -19.80 -5.53 3.35
C ASP A 50 -19.48 -4.66 4.56
N ILE A 51 -18.39 -3.88 4.54
CA ILE A 51 -18.08 -2.92 5.61
C ILE A 51 -19.22 -1.90 5.80
N LYS A 52 -19.98 -1.58 4.75
CA LYS A 52 -21.17 -0.72 4.84
C LYS A 52 -22.20 -1.24 5.85
N GLN A 53 -22.24 -2.55 6.13
CA GLN A 53 -23.16 -3.15 7.11
C GLN A 53 -22.97 -2.56 8.51
N LEU A 54 -21.76 -2.07 8.84
CA LEU A 54 -21.50 -1.38 10.10
C LEU A 54 -22.37 -0.14 10.31
N ARG A 55 -22.88 0.48 9.23
CA ARG A 55 -23.86 1.58 9.34
C ARG A 55 -25.21 1.11 9.88
N ALA A 56 -25.63 -0.11 9.59
CA ALA A 56 -26.84 -0.69 10.18
C ALA A 56 -26.63 -1.07 11.65
N VAL A 57 -25.41 -1.49 12.01
CA VAL A 57 -25.04 -1.82 13.39
C VAL A 57 -24.93 -0.56 14.26
N ARG A 58 -24.30 0.49 13.72
CA ARG A 58 -24.06 1.80 14.36
C ARG A 58 -24.40 2.92 13.36
N PRO A 59 -25.66 3.41 13.33
CA PRO A 59 -26.09 4.46 12.41
C PRO A 59 -25.34 5.78 12.55
N ASP A 60 -24.75 6.05 13.72
CA ASP A 60 -23.94 7.23 13.98
C ASP A 60 -22.50 7.13 13.44
N ALA A 61 -22.10 5.98 12.87
CA ALA A 61 -20.75 5.73 12.41
C ALA A 61 -20.31 6.66 11.26
N ARG A 62 -19.17 7.32 11.47
CA ARG A 62 -18.50 8.18 10.48
C ARG A 62 -17.43 7.37 9.75
N PHE A 63 -17.40 7.44 8.43
CA PHE A 63 -16.47 6.66 7.62
C PHE A 63 -15.37 7.53 7.04
N LEU A 64 -14.16 6.99 7.02
CA LEU A 64 -12.99 7.50 6.33
C LEU A 64 -12.45 6.38 5.45
N ALA A 65 -12.28 6.64 4.16
CA ALA A 65 -11.67 5.70 3.23
C ALA A 65 -10.29 6.23 2.82
N LEU A 66 -9.26 5.40 2.94
CA LEU A 66 -7.86 5.73 2.64
C LEU A 66 -7.36 4.81 1.52
N SER A 67 -6.62 5.36 0.57
CA SER A 67 -5.98 4.59 -0.49
C SER A 67 -4.87 5.39 -1.16
N GLY A 68 -3.81 4.71 -1.62
CA GLY A 68 -2.70 5.34 -2.33
C GLY A 68 -3.04 5.71 -3.78
N THR A 69 -3.61 4.78 -4.55
CA THR A 69 -3.90 4.98 -5.98
C THR A 69 -5.33 4.54 -6.30
N VAL A 70 -6.18 5.48 -6.76
CA VAL A 70 -7.55 5.20 -7.17
C VAL A 70 -7.91 6.05 -8.39
N SER A 71 -8.53 5.43 -9.39
CA SER A 71 -9.09 6.14 -10.54
C SER A 71 -10.28 7.03 -10.13
N ILE A 72 -10.65 8.00 -10.96
CA ILE A 72 -11.83 8.85 -10.68
C ILE A 72 -13.10 8.00 -10.51
N ASN A 73 -13.29 6.99 -11.37
CA ASN A 73 -14.41 6.05 -11.26
C ASN A 73 -14.32 5.22 -9.97
N GLY A 74 -13.11 4.76 -9.61
CA GLY A 74 -12.89 4.01 -8.38
C GLY A 74 -13.28 4.79 -7.11
N ILE A 75 -13.10 6.12 -7.09
CA ILE A 75 -13.56 6.95 -5.96
C ILE A 75 -15.09 6.92 -5.84
N SER A 76 -15.80 7.03 -6.96
CA SER A 76 -17.27 6.93 -7.00
C SER A 76 -17.74 5.57 -6.52
N ASP A 77 -17.08 4.50 -6.95
CA ASP A 77 -17.41 3.14 -6.56
C ASP A 77 -17.16 2.89 -5.07
N ILE A 78 -15.98 3.28 -4.54
CA ILE A 78 -15.68 3.18 -3.10
C ILE A 78 -16.74 3.92 -2.28
N THR A 79 -17.06 5.16 -2.66
CA THR A 79 -18.08 5.99 -2.00
C THR A 79 -19.43 5.28 -1.97
N LYS A 80 -19.85 4.73 -3.12
CA LYS A 80 -21.11 3.99 -3.26
C LYS A 80 -21.13 2.71 -2.43
N PHE A 81 -20.07 1.89 -2.53
CA PHE A 81 -20.01 0.60 -1.83
C PHE A 81 -19.88 0.76 -0.32
N LEU A 82 -19.24 1.81 0.19
CA LEU A 82 -19.19 2.13 1.62
C LEU A 82 -20.42 2.90 2.13
N GLY A 83 -21.38 3.22 1.24
CA GLY A 83 -22.57 4.00 1.60
C GLY A 83 -22.22 5.38 2.15
N MET A 84 -21.20 6.04 1.59
CA MET A 84 -20.79 7.38 1.99
C MET A 84 -21.64 8.41 1.25
N GLU A 85 -22.43 9.19 1.98
CA GLU A 85 -23.26 10.26 1.42
C GLU A 85 -22.47 11.56 1.33
N ASN A 86 -22.36 12.12 0.13
CA ASN A 86 -21.67 13.39 -0.16
C ASN A 86 -20.33 13.57 0.60
N PRO A 87 -19.40 12.59 0.53
CA PRO A 87 -18.16 12.68 1.29
C PRO A 87 -17.28 13.81 0.76
N GLN A 88 -16.50 14.40 1.67
CA GLN A 88 -15.39 15.25 1.27
C GLN A 88 -14.32 14.38 0.61
N ILE A 89 -13.96 14.72 -0.63
CA ILE A 89 -12.93 14.03 -1.40
C ILE A 89 -11.64 14.85 -1.35
N ILE A 90 -10.64 14.34 -0.65
CA ILE A 90 -9.31 14.96 -0.55
C ILE A 90 -8.35 14.19 -1.45
N LYS A 91 -7.71 14.90 -2.40
CA LYS A 91 -6.71 14.34 -3.31
C LYS A 91 -5.41 15.10 -3.14
N THR A 92 -4.30 14.38 -3.08
CA THR A 92 -2.97 14.99 -3.01
C THR A 92 -2.09 14.47 -4.14
N SER A 93 -1.12 15.28 -4.56
CA SER A 93 -0.16 14.84 -5.58
C SER A 93 0.91 13.94 -4.94
N PRO A 94 1.26 12.82 -5.59
CA PRO A 94 2.39 12.00 -5.15
C PRO A 94 3.74 12.64 -5.48
N LEU A 95 3.78 13.73 -6.27
CA LEU A 95 5.02 14.41 -6.63
C LEU A 95 5.76 14.90 -5.38
N ARG A 96 7.07 14.69 -5.39
CA ARG A 96 7.99 15.12 -4.35
C ARG A 96 9.13 15.87 -5.02
N SER A 97 9.21 17.18 -4.81
CA SER A 97 10.24 18.03 -5.42
C SER A 97 11.66 17.67 -4.96
N ASN A 98 11.78 16.99 -3.82
CA ASN A 98 13.04 16.49 -3.28
C ASN A 98 13.42 15.08 -3.80
N ILE A 99 12.67 14.52 -4.76
CA ILE A 99 13.00 13.23 -5.39
C ILE A 99 13.39 13.47 -6.86
N SER A 100 14.60 13.05 -7.21
CA SER A 100 15.09 13.03 -8.59
C SER A 100 15.03 11.62 -9.16
N LEU A 101 14.56 11.47 -10.40
CA LEU A 101 14.48 10.19 -11.11
C LEU A 101 15.57 10.13 -12.17
N ILE A 102 16.41 9.10 -12.10
CA ILE A 102 17.48 8.83 -13.07
C ILE A 102 17.29 7.41 -13.60
N VAL A 103 17.33 7.27 -14.92
CA VAL A 103 17.24 5.96 -15.59
C VAL A 103 18.57 5.68 -16.28
N LEU A 104 19.21 4.58 -15.91
CA LEU A 104 20.48 4.14 -16.48
C LEU A 104 20.29 2.86 -17.29
N PRO A 105 21.01 2.69 -18.41
CA PRO A 105 20.93 1.48 -19.21
C PRO A 105 21.52 0.28 -18.46
N ARG A 106 20.85 -0.86 -18.56
CA ARG A 106 21.31 -2.15 -18.05
C ARG A 106 21.71 -3.06 -19.22
N PRO A 107 22.83 -3.81 -19.13
CA PRO A 107 23.20 -4.80 -20.14
C PRO A 107 22.05 -5.79 -20.40
N GLY A 108 21.58 -5.83 -21.65
CA GLY A 108 20.40 -6.58 -22.08
C GLY A 108 20.67 -8.08 -22.37
N ARG A 109 19.71 -8.73 -23.07
CA ARG A 109 19.62 -10.19 -23.32
C ARG A 109 20.84 -10.90 -23.95
N LYS A 110 21.91 -10.18 -24.33
CA LYS A 110 23.14 -10.76 -24.88
C LYS A 110 24.12 -11.25 -23.81
N VAL A 111 23.88 -10.93 -22.54
CA VAL A 111 24.68 -11.40 -21.40
C VAL A 111 23.85 -12.29 -20.47
N SER A 112 24.52 -13.11 -19.67
CA SER A 112 23.87 -13.92 -18.65
C SER A 112 23.20 -13.02 -17.60
N THR A 113 22.20 -13.55 -16.89
CA THR A 113 21.51 -12.81 -15.82
C THR A 113 22.49 -12.37 -14.74
N HIS A 114 23.44 -13.23 -14.34
CA HIS A 114 24.48 -12.91 -13.37
C HIS A 114 25.36 -11.76 -13.87
N ALA A 115 25.92 -11.84 -15.08
CA ALA A 115 26.74 -10.76 -15.64
C ALA A 115 25.99 -9.41 -15.73
N SER A 116 24.67 -9.46 -15.97
CA SER A 116 23.82 -8.26 -15.94
C SER A 116 23.65 -7.69 -14.53
N TYR A 117 23.57 -8.53 -13.50
CA TYR A 117 23.52 -8.10 -12.09
C TYR A 117 24.89 -7.67 -11.57
N ASP A 118 25.99 -8.31 -11.97
CA ASP A 118 27.37 -7.90 -11.66
C ASP A 118 27.58 -6.46 -12.08
N TYR A 119 27.28 -6.16 -13.35
CA TYR A 119 27.33 -4.80 -13.85
C TYR A 119 26.51 -3.82 -13.00
N VAL A 120 25.28 -4.18 -12.62
CA VAL A 120 24.41 -3.30 -11.83
C VAL A 120 25.00 -3.07 -10.44
N PHE A 121 25.38 -4.13 -9.74
CA PHE A 121 25.88 -4.05 -8.37
C PHE A 121 27.26 -3.39 -8.29
N GLU A 122 28.19 -3.71 -9.17
CA GLU A 122 29.51 -3.07 -9.22
C GLU A 122 29.39 -1.56 -9.43
N ASN A 123 28.50 -1.11 -10.33
CA ASN A 123 28.28 0.31 -10.57
C ASN A 123 27.60 0.98 -9.36
N ILE A 124 26.54 0.38 -8.81
CA ILE A 124 25.83 0.93 -7.64
C ILE A 124 26.77 1.01 -6.44
N PHE A 125 27.41 -0.10 -6.06
CA PHE A 125 28.28 -0.14 -4.89
C PHE A 125 29.55 0.70 -5.08
N GLY A 126 30.12 0.73 -6.29
CA GLY A 126 31.23 1.60 -6.62
C GLY A 126 30.89 3.08 -6.42
N ASP A 127 29.71 3.50 -6.86
CA ASP A 127 29.24 4.88 -6.68
C ASP A 127 28.90 5.20 -5.21
N LEU A 128 28.23 4.27 -4.51
CA LEU A 128 27.92 4.43 -3.09
C LEU A 128 29.18 4.51 -2.23
N LYS A 129 30.21 3.70 -2.52
CA LYS A 129 31.52 3.78 -1.83
C LYS A 129 32.17 5.15 -2.01
N LYS A 130 32.06 5.76 -3.19
CA LYS A 130 32.60 7.11 -3.49
C LYS A 130 31.77 8.25 -2.90
N ARG A 131 30.45 8.09 -2.79
CA ARG A 131 29.50 9.15 -2.42
C ARG A 131 28.76 8.86 -1.11
N LYS A 132 29.35 8.05 -0.24
CA LYS A 132 28.72 7.50 0.97
C LYS A 132 28.09 8.57 1.87
N GLU A 133 28.75 9.72 2.02
CA GLU A 133 28.26 10.84 2.85
C GLU A 133 26.98 11.47 2.29
N ASN A 134 26.77 11.42 0.98
CA ASN A 134 25.57 11.96 0.33
C ASN A 134 24.38 10.99 0.41
N TYR A 135 24.64 9.69 0.63
CA TYR A 135 23.63 8.62 0.63
C TYR A 135 23.82 7.66 1.82
N PRO A 136 23.70 8.17 3.06
CA PRO A 136 23.99 7.38 4.27
C PRO A 136 23.03 6.20 4.45
N VAL A 137 21.83 6.27 3.87
CA VAL A 137 20.85 5.17 3.81
C VAL A 137 20.42 4.99 2.37
N THR A 138 20.65 3.79 1.84
CA THR A 138 20.27 3.43 0.46
C THR A 138 19.42 2.17 0.48
N LEU A 139 18.30 2.20 -0.25
CA LEU A 139 17.44 1.04 -0.46
C LEU A 139 17.65 0.54 -1.89
N ILE A 140 17.97 -0.75 -2.04
CA ILE A 140 18.11 -1.42 -3.33
C ILE A 140 17.01 -2.47 -3.44
N TYR A 141 16.09 -2.28 -4.38
CA TYR A 141 15.01 -3.23 -4.65
C TYR A 141 15.44 -4.25 -5.71
N CYS A 142 15.37 -5.54 -5.37
CA CYS A 142 15.70 -6.64 -6.27
C CYS A 142 14.46 -7.48 -6.60
N VAL A 143 14.42 -8.06 -7.81
CA VAL A 143 13.26 -8.83 -8.33
C VAL A 143 13.10 -10.22 -7.66
N GLY A 144 14.07 -10.66 -6.87
CA GLY A 144 13.97 -11.91 -6.12
C GLY A 144 15.00 -12.02 -5.00
N ILE A 145 14.69 -12.85 -4.00
CA ILE A 145 15.51 -13.00 -2.79
C ILE A 145 16.94 -13.46 -3.09
N ASN A 146 17.11 -14.31 -4.11
CA ASN A 146 18.44 -14.77 -4.56
C ASN A 146 19.34 -13.58 -4.95
N TRP A 147 18.78 -12.54 -5.59
CA TRP A 147 19.55 -11.35 -5.99
C TRP A 147 19.83 -10.39 -4.84
N VAL A 148 19.03 -10.45 -3.77
CA VAL A 148 19.34 -9.73 -2.52
C VAL A 148 20.55 -10.38 -1.86
N GLY A 149 20.55 -11.71 -1.71
CA GLY A 149 21.69 -12.45 -1.17
C GLY A 149 22.95 -12.26 -2.01
N TYR A 150 22.83 -12.36 -3.33
CA TYR A 150 23.94 -12.14 -4.25
C TYR A 150 24.52 -10.71 -4.16
N GLY A 151 23.66 -9.68 -4.11
CA GLY A 151 24.11 -8.31 -3.93
C GLY A 151 24.85 -8.09 -2.62
N TYR A 152 24.40 -8.74 -1.53
CA TYR A 152 25.09 -8.72 -0.25
C TYR A 152 26.48 -9.37 -0.37
N GLU A 153 26.61 -10.55 -1.00
CA GLU A 153 27.92 -11.18 -1.20
C GLU A 153 28.87 -10.28 -2.00
N VAL A 154 28.40 -9.64 -3.08
CA VAL A 154 29.20 -8.74 -3.92
C VAL A 154 29.65 -7.48 -3.18
N GLU A 155 28.87 -6.95 -2.24
CA GLU A 155 29.24 -5.76 -1.47
C GLU A 155 30.43 -6.01 -0.53
N TYR A 156 30.47 -7.21 0.07
CA TYR A 156 31.38 -7.60 1.15
C TYR A 156 32.57 -8.47 0.71
N MET A 157 32.63 -8.84 -0.57
CA MET A 157 33.85 -9.36 -1.21
C MET A 157 34.79 -8.23 -1.64
#